data_AF-A0A0Q6GUN9-F1
#
_entry.id   AF-A0A0Q6GUN9-F1
#
_cell.length_a   1.000
_cell.length_b   1.000
_cell.length_c   1.000
_cell.angle_alpha   90.00
_cell.angle_beta   90.00
_cell.angle_gamma   90.00
#
_symmetry.space_group_name_H-M   'P 1'
#
loop_
_entity.id
_entity.type
_entity.pdbx_description
1 polymer ?
#
loop_
_entity_poly.entity_id
_entity_poly.type
_entity_poly.pdbx_seq_one_letter_code
_entity_poly.pdbx_strand_id
1 'polypeptide(L)' 'MLQRRAQHWRTDNINGTGKAFANTITGNAGNNTMDGGGGNDTLVGGFGDDRYMLAGGNDAVTESGGMDTIYSTISRSL' A
#
# COMPACT_ATOMS: atom_id res chain seq x y z
N MET A 1 -9.67 5.61 36.11
CA MET A 1 -10.25 5.55 34.75
C MET A 1 -9.18 5.91 33.74
N LEU A 2 -8.62 4.93 33.06
CA LEU A 2 -7.74 5.15 31.91
C LEU A 2 -8.21 4.23 30.79
N GLN A 3 -9.31 4.62 30.14
CA GLN A 3 -9.58 4.09 28.80
C GLN A 3 -8.61 4.81 27.88
N ARG A 4 -7.40 4.25 27.75
CA ARG A 4 -6.54 4.56 26.63
C ARG A 4 -7.36 4.23 25.40
N ARG A 5 -7.83 5.26 24.71
CA ARG A 5 -8.27 5.15 23.32
C ARG A 5 -7.03 4.74 22.53
N ALA A 6 -6.71 3.46 22.55
CA ALA A 6 -5.95 2.88 21.46
C ALA A 6 -6.76 3.25 20.22
N GLN A 7 -6.12 3.98 19.31
CA GLN A 7 -6.67 4.09 17.98
C GLN A 7 -6.95 2.65 17.54
N HIS A 8 -8.22 2.38 17.33
CA HIS A 8 -8.68 1.10 16.81
C HIS A 8 -8.05 0.98 15.41
N TRP A 9 -6.86 0.39 15.36
CA TRP A 9 -6.22 -0.01 14.13
C TRP A 9 -7.19 -0.98 13.48
N ARG A 10 -7.92 -0.51 12.48
CA ARG A 10 -8.79 -1.37 11.70
C ARG A 10 -7.89 -2.41 11.06
N THR A 11 -8.09 -3.67 11.44
CA THR A 11 -7.36 -4.82 10.91
C THR A 11 -8.11 -5.48 9.76
N ASP A 12 -9.33 -5.02 9.47
CA ASP A 12 -10.04 -5.43 8.27
C ASP A 12 -9.33 -4.81 7.06
N ASN A 13 -9.11 -5.62 6.03
CA ASN A 13 -8.42 -5.19 4.82
C ASN A 13 -9.15 -3.99 4.17
N ILE A 14 -8.38 -2.98 3.79
CA ILE A 14 -8.84 -1.88 2.93
C ILE A 14 -7.99 -1.85 1.66
N ASN A 15 -8.56 -2.37 0.59
CA ASN A 15 -7.88 -2.42 -0.70
C ASN A 15 -8.00 -1.08 -1.44
N GLY A 16 -7.01 -0.77 -2.27
CA GLY A 16 -6.98 0.45 -3.08
C GLY A 16 -6.55 0.18 -4.53
N THR A 17 -7.11 0.93 -5.46
CA THR A 17 -6.77 0.86 -6.89
C THR A 17 -6.67 2.26 -7.46
N GLY A 18 -5.51 2.59 -8.02
CA GLY A 18 -5.22 3.84 -8.72
C GLY A 18 -5.63 3.81 -10.18
N LYS A 19 -5.26 4.86 -10.92
CA LYS A 19 -5.57 5.05 -12.34
C LYS A 19 -4.28 5.25 -13.12
N ALA A 20 -4.29 6.10 -14.16
CA ALA A 20 -3.10 6.39 -14.97
C ALA A 20 -2.34 7.65 -14.51
N PHE A 21 -2.75 8.24 -13.39
CA PHE A 21 -2.17 9.47 -12.82
C PHE A 21 -1.51 9.14 -11.48
N ALA A 22 -0.68 10.05 -10.98
CA ALA A 22 -0.10 9.93 -9.65
C ALA A 22 -1.19 9.84 -8.56
N ASN A 23 -1.22 8.71 -7.86
CA ASN A 23 -2.14 8.40 -6.77
C ASN A 23 -1.40 8.30 -5.44
N THR A 24 -2.07 8.70 -4.36
CA THR A 24 -1.70 8.34 -3.00
C THR A 24 -2.74 7.37 -2.46
N ILE A 25 -2.31 6.15 -2.13
CA ILE A 25 -3.16 5.08 -1.61
C ILE A 25 -2.65 4.72 -0.22
N THR A 26 -3.53 4.73 0.78
CA THR A 26 -3.17 4.44 2.17
C THR A 26 -4.04 3.30 2.71
N GLY A 27 -3.38 2.21 3.10
CA GLY A 27 -3.91 1.05 3.79
C GLY A 27 -4.10 1.27 5.29
N ASN A 28 -4.22 0.16 6.03
CA ASN A 28 -4.42 0.16 7.48
C ASN A 28 -3.57 -0.92 8.16
N ALA A 29 -4.06 -1.55 9.24
CA ALA A 29 -3.31 -2.61 9.92
C ALA A 29 -3.72 -4.03 9.48
N GLY A 30 -4.61 -4.14 8.51
CA GLY A 30 -5.03 -5.38 7.86
C GLY A 30 -4.15 -5.73 6.65
N ASN A 31 -4.44 -6.85 6.02
CA ASN A 31 -3.67 -7.37 4.88
C ASN A 31 -4.24 -6.80 3.57
N ASN A 32 -3.78 -5.62 3.18
CA ASN A 32 -4.32 -4.83 2.08
C ASN A 32 -3.78 -5.30 0.73
N THR A 33 -4.56 -5.06 -0.32
CA THR A 33 -4.11 -5.16 -1.71
C THR A 33 -4.19 -3.78 -2.34
N MET A 34 -3.05 -3.28 -2.82
CA MET A 34 -2.90 -1.95 -3.37
C MET A 34 -2.35 -2.04 -4.79
N ASP A 35 -3.13 -1.55 -5.75
CA ASP A 35 -2.74 -1.44 -7.14
C ASP A 35 -2.57 0.05 -7.46
N GLY A 36 -1.34 0.48 -7.78
CA GLY A 36 -1.08 1.86 -8.19
C GLY A 36 -1.71 2.20 -9.54
N GLY A 37 -1.85 1.21 -10.42
CA GLY A 37 -2.14 1.43 -11.82
C GLY A 37 -0.90 1.97 -12.54
N GLY A 38 -1.06 3.04 -13.31
CA GLY A 38 0.04 3.75 -13.95
C GLY A 38 0.17 5.17 -13.42
N GLY A 39 1.33 5.79 -13.64
CA GLY A 39 1.67 7.07 -13.02
C GLY A 39 2.85 6.88 -12.08
N ASN A 40 3.14 7.88 -11.25
CA ASN A 40 4.13 7.76 -10.18
C ASN A 40 3.35 7.76 -8.87
N ASP A 41 3.17 6.60 -8.26
CA ASP A 41 2.26 6.44 -7.14
C ASP A 41 2.98 6.42 -5.79
N THR A 42 2.24 6.70 -4.73
CA THR A 42 2.68 6.51 -3.35
C THR A 42 1.71 5.56 -2.66
N LEU A 43 2.18 4.36 -2.36
CA LEU A 43 1.41 3.30 -1.71
C LEU A 43 1.91 3.15 -0.27
N VAL A 44 1.02 3.30 0.71
CA VAL A 44 1.34 3.24 2.15
C VAL A 44 0.55 2.09 2.77
N GLY A 45 1.20 0.97 3.10
CA GLY A 45 0.52 -0.22 3.66
C GLY A 45 0.02 -0.05 5.06
N GLY A 46 0.94 0.30 5.96
CA GLY A 46 0.69 0.23 7.39
C GLY A 46 1.24 -1.08 7.95
N PHE A 47 0.45 -1.77 8.78
CA PHE A 47 0.82 -3.06 9.33
C PHE A 47 0.07 -4.17 8.60
N GLY A 48 0.53 -5.41 8.75
CA GLY A 48 -0.11 -6.57 8.13
C GLY A 48 0.68 -7.03 6.91
N ASP A 49 0.28 -8.16 6.33
CA ASP A 49 0.96 -8.71 5.15
C ASP A 49 0.29 -8.17 3.88
N ASP A 50 0.87 -7.11 3.32
CA ASP A 50 0.29 -6.35 2.22
C ASP A 50 0.75 -6.86 0.84
N ARG A 51 -0.05 -6.57 -0.21
CA ARG A 51 0.30 -6.84 -1.61
C ARG A 51 0.25 -5.58 -2.46
N TYR A 52 1.31 -5.33 -3.20
CA TYR A 52 1.46 -4.16 -4.07
C TYR A 52 1.54 -4.58 -5.54
N MET A 53 0.79 -3.91 -6.41
CA MET A 53 0.95 -3.99 -7.86
C MET A 53 1.51 -2.65 -8.37
N LEU A 54 2.74 -2.70 -8.89
CA LEU A 54 3.45 -1.56 -9.46
C LEU A 54 3.48 -1.70 -10.99
N ALA A 55 2.66 -0.91 -11.68
CA ALA A 55 2.41 -1.10 -13.12
C ALA A 55 2.72 0.14 -13.98
N GLY A 56 3.23 1.23 -13.41
CA GLY A 56 3.73 2.37 -14.19
C GLY A 56 4.69 3.27 -13.42
N GLY A 57 5.33 4.17 -14.19
CA GLY A 57 6.21 5.22 -13.67
C GLY A 57 7.20 4.79 -12.60
N ASN A 58 7.35 5.64 -11.58
CA ASN A 58 8.25 5.45 -10.44
C ASN A 58 7.43 5.45 -9.15
N ASP A 59 6.86 4.30 -8.83
CA ASP A 59 6.09 4.11 -7.61
C ASP A 59 6.98 4.06 -6.36
N ALA A 60 6.46 4.57 -5.25
CA ALA A 60 7.05 4.50 -3.92
C ALA A 60 6.14 3.72 -2.97
N VAL A 61 6.73 2.79 -2.22
CA VAL A 61 6.04 1.96 -1.23
C VAL A 61 6.59 2.26 0.16
N THR A 62 5.72 2.42 1.17
CA THR A 62 6.10 2.71 2.57
C THR A 62 5.33 1.83 3.55
N GLU A 63 6.07 1.02 4.32
CA GLU A 63 5.52 0.03 5.25
C GLU A 63 5.78 0.40 6.72
N SER A 64 4.91 -0.08 7.61
CA SER A 64 5.12 -0.03 9.07
C SER A 64 5.46 -1.42 9.66
N GLY A 65 5.17 -2.51 8.94
CA GLY A 65 5.70 -3.85 9.22
C GLY A 65 4.76 -4.98 8.82
N GLY A 66 5.33 -6.14 8.49
CA GLY A 66 4.60 -7.26 7.89
C GLY A 66 5.53 -8.09 7.01
N MET A 67 4.99 -9.13 6.38
CA MET A 67 5.65 -9.84 5.29
C MET A 67 4.96 -9.50 3.96
N ASP A 68 5.50 -8.50 3.29
CA ASP A 68 4.85 -7.89 2.12
C ASP A 68 5.30 -8.50 0.80
N THR A 69 4.44 -8.40 -0.21
CA THR A 69 4.75 -8.86 -1.58
C THR A 69 4.57 -7.75 -2.60
N ILE A 70 5.57 -7.55 -3.45
CA ILE A 70 5.50 -6.63 -4.59
C ILE A 70 5.44 -7.43 -5.90
N TYR A 71 4.42 -7.15 -6.70
CA TYR A 71 4.33 -7.53 -8.10
C TYR A 71 4.65 -6.30 -8.96
N SER A 72 5.68 -6.41 -9.80
CA SER A 72 6.03 -5.31 -10.70
C SER A 72 6.06 -5.79 -12.15
N THR A 73 5.44 -5.01 -13.03
CA THR A 73 5.52 -5.19 -14.49
C THR A 73 6.51 -4.20 -15.13
N ILE A 74 7.13 -3.34 -14.31
CA ILE A 74 8.06 -2.30 -14.75
C ILE A 74 9.39 -2.95 -15.15
N SER A 75 9.84 -2.70 -16.38
CA SER A 75 11.13 -3.15 -16.89
C SER A 75 12.19 -2.05 -16.74
N ARG A 76 13.40 -2.40 -16.28
CA ARG A 76 14.53 -1.45 -16.15
C ARG A 76 15.72 -1.94 -16.97
N SER A 77 16.36 -1.05 -17.74
CA SER A 77 17.64 -1.29 -18.42
C SER A 77 18.80 -0.75 -17.59
N LEU A 78 19.98 -1.37 -17.73
CA LEU A 78 21.24 -0.94 -17.07
C LEU A 78 21.94 0.17 -17.84
#